data_AF-A0A2V7R1H3-F1
#
_entry.id   AF-A0A2V7R1H3-F1
#
_cell.length_a   1.000
_cell.length_b   1.000
_cell.length_c   1.000
_cell.angle_alpha   90.00
_cell.angle_beta   90.00
_cell.angle_gamma   90.00
#
_symmetry.space_group_name_H-M   'P 1'
#
loop_
_entity.id
_entity.type
_entity.pdbx_description
1 polymer ?
#
loop_
_entity_poly.entity_id
_entity_poly.type
_entity_poly.pdbx_seq_one_letter_code
_entity_poly.pdbx_strand_id
1 'polypeptide(L)'
;MKQLLVAALLLAPTTLAGQYPRLTGRVPQPLVSAVVPLLDSARAAGLPTDLLEAKVLEGVTKGANADVIANAVRRLATDLGTARRLLGGGASAREIAAGAGALRAGFSGADLERIHAARSARDAAVAFEVATDLVASTVPVDTAARVVLRALTSGASDEQLAQLRMAVERDVANGVPAPVAASLRATLLFKN
;
A
#
# COMPACT_ATOMS: atom_id res chain seq x y z
N MET A 1 -43.27 37.84 14.29
CA MET A 1 -42.82 37.14 13.07
C MET A 1 -41.34 36.81 13.19
N LYS A 2 -40.98 35.55 13.49
CA LYS A 2 -39.76 34.87 13.02
C LYS A 2 -39.78 33.43 13.58
N GLN A 3 -40.28 32.48 12.78
CA GLN A 3 -40.16 31.07 13.12
C GLN A 3 -38.74 30.62 12.73
N LEU A 4 -37.96 30.19 13.73
CA LEU A 4 -36.68 29.52 13.54
C LEU A 4 -36.97 28.08 13.13
N LEU A 5 -36.76 27.77 11.85
CA LEU A 5 -36.86 26.41 11.33
C LEU A 5 -35.53 25.71 11.61
N VAL A 6 -35.50 24.86 12.65
CA VAL A 6 -34.38 23.96 12.92
C VAL A 6 -34.54 22.76 11.99
N ALA A 7 -33.74 22.72 10.91
CA ALA A 7 -33.64 21.55 10.05
C ALA A 7 -32.81 20.48 10.79
N ALA A 8 -33.49 19.50 11.39
CA ALA A 8 -32.85 18.30 11.91
C ALA A 8 -32.40 17.44 10.73
N LEU A 9 -31.08 17.38 10.49
CA LEU A 9 -30.49 16.49 9.48
C LEU A 9 -30.59 15.04 10.02
N LEU A 10 -31.59 14.29 9.54
CA LEU A 10 -31.73 12.87 9.84
C LEU A 10 -30.59 12.11 9.13
N LEU A 11 -29.53 11.74 9.86
CA LEU A 11 -28.60 10.72 9.40
C LEU A 11 -29.33 9.37 9.42
N ALA A 12 -29.86 8.95 8.27
CA ALA A 12 -30.38 7.60 8.11
C ALA A 12 -29.23 6.59 8.31
N PRO A 13 -29.45 5.47 9.03
CA PRO A 13 -28.45 4.43 9.15
C PRO A 13 -28.21 3.81 7.76
N THR A 14 -27.00 3.97 7.23
CA THR A 14 -26.58 3.28 6.01
C THR A 14 -26.51 1.78 6.29
N THR A 15 -27.25 0.99 5.52
CA THR A 15 -27.22 -0.47 5.64
C THR A 15 -25.89 -1.02 5.11
N LEU A 16 -25.47 -2.19 5.60
CA LEU A 16 -24.29 -2.91 5.09
C LEU A 16 -24.31 -3.03 3.56
N ALA A 17 -25.48 -3.33 2.99
CA ALA A 17 -25.68 -3.45 1.55
C ALA A 17 -25.42 -2.13 0.80
N GLY A 18 -25.73 -0.99 1.43
CA GLY A 18 -25.44 0.33 0.86
C GLY A 18 -23.99 0.77 1.00
N GLN A 19 -23.30 0.33 2.06
CA GLN A 19 -21.95 0.81 2.40
C GLN A 19 -20.81 -0.11 1.93
N TYR A 20 -21.07 -1.43 1.88
CA TYR A 20 -20.13 -2.47 1.49
C TYR A 20 -20.80 -3.50 0.55
N PRO A 21 -21.19 -3.08 -0.66
CA PRO A 21 -21.88 -3.96 -1.61
C PRO A 21 -21.05 -5.20 -1.98
N ARG A 22 -19.71 -5.11 -1.96
CA ARG A 22 -18.82 -6.23 -2.30
C ARG A 22 -18.81 -7.36 -1.27
N LEU A 23 -19.20 -7.09 -0.02
CA LEU A 23 -19.25 -8.08 1.06
C LEU A 23 -20.63 -8.72 1.20
N THR A 24 -21.66 -8.04 0.71
CA THR A 24 -23.05 -8.45 0.86
C THR A 24 -23.31 -9.79 0.16
N GLY A 25 -23.87 -10.75 0.90
CA GLY A 25 -24.15 -12.11 0.40
C GLY A 25 -22.91 -12.99 0.18
N ARG A 26 -21.70 -12.48 0.43
CA ARG A 26 -20.43 -13.19 0.20
C ARG A 26 -19.66 -13.48 1.50
N VAL A 27 -20.04 -12.81 2.58
CA VAL A 27 -19.37 -12.89 3.89
C VAL A 27 -20.41 -13.32 4.94
N PRO A 28 -20.13 -14.34 5.76
CA PRO A 28 -21.06 -14.77 6.81
C PRO A 28 -21.20 -13.71 7.91
N GLN A 29 -22.39 -13.61 8.51
CA GLN A 29 -22.76 -12.54 9.45
C GLN A 29 -21.81 -12.37 10.66
N PRO A 30 -21.26 -13.43 11.28
CA PRO A 30 -20.28 -13.27 12.35
C PRO A 30 -19.02 -12.53 11.90
N LEU A 31 -18.55 -12.80 10.67
CA LEU A 31 -17.38 -12.13 10.11
C LEU A 31 -17.69 -10.67 9.74
N VAL A 32 -18.88 -10.40 9.18
CA VAL A 32 -19.36 -9.03 8.93
C VAL A 32 -19.26 -8.18 10.21
N SER A 33 -19.78 -8.70 11.32
CA SER A 33 -19.78 -8.00 12.61
C SER A 33 -18.37 -7.69 13.13
N ALA A 34 -17.38 -8.53 12.79
CA ALA A 34 -15.99 -8.33 13.18
C ALA A 34 -15.24 -7.33 12.28
N VAL A 35 -15.57 -7.22 10.98
CA VAL A 35 -14.79 -6.42 10.02
C VAL A 35 -15.38 -5.04 9.75
N VAL A 36 -16.71 -4.87 9.81
CA VAL A 36 -17.37 -3.58 9.49
C VAL A 36 -16.85 -2.42 10.34
N PRO A 37 -16.71 -2.55 11.68
CA PRO A 37 -16.13 -1.46 12.48
C PRO A 37 -14.71 -1.07 12.06
N LEU A 38 -13.89 -2.03 11.59
CA LEU A 38 -12.55 -1.76 11.08
C LEU A 38 -12.60 -0.98 9.77
N LEU A 39 -13.52 -1.35 8.87
CA LEU A 39 -13.73 -0.67 7.60
C LEU A 39 -14.26 0.76 7.79
N ASP A 40 -15.18 0.96 8.74
CA ASP A 40 -15.71 2.29 9.06
C ASP A 40 -14.63 3.19 9.64
N SER A 41 -13.81 2.67 10.56
CA SER A 41 -12.65 3.38 11.11
C SER A 41 -11.64 3.74 10.02
N ALA A 42 -11.33 2.80 9.12
CA ALA A 42 -10.44 3.05 7.99
C ALA A 42 -10.99 4.11 7.03
N ARG A 43 -12.29 4.10 6.75
CA ARG A 43 -12.95 5.13 5.93
C ARG A 43 -12.85 6.50 6.60
N ALA A 44 -13.15 6.58 7.89
CA ALA A 44 -13.06 7.83 8.65
C ALA A 44 -11.62 8.39 8.67
N ALA A 45 -10.62 7.51 8.62
CA ALA A 45 -9.20 7.88 8.49
C ALA A 45 -8.76 8.17 7.04
N GLY A 46 -9.67 8.12 6.05
CA GLY A 46 -9.37 8.37 4.63
C GLY A 46 -8.50 7.29 3.98
N LEU A 47 -8.54 6.05 4.48
CA LEU A 47 -7.78 4.93 3.94
C LEU A 47 -8.49 4.28 2.75
N PRO A 48 -7.76 3.63 1.83
CA PRO A 48 -8.35 2.92 0.69
C PRO A 48 -9.09 1.65 1.14
N THR A 49 -10.38 1.79 1.47
CA THR A 49 -11.22 0.70 2.02
C THR A 49 -11.42 -0.47 1.06
N ASP A 50 -11.35 -0.23 -0.26
CA ASP A 50 -11.42 -1.27 -1.29
C ASP A 50 -10.37 -2.38 -1.08
N LEU A 51 -9.18 -2.03 -0.56
CA LEU A 51 -8.13 -3.00 -0.26
C LEU A 51 -8.46 -3.86 0.96
N LEU A 52 -9.14 -3.27 1.95
CA LEU A 52 -9.59 -4.00 3.13
C LEU A 52 -10.74 -4.95 2.77
N GLU A 53 -11.68 -4.51 1.93
CA GLU A 53 -12.75 -5.37 1.40
C GLU A 53 -12.18 -6.54 0.59
N ALA A 54 -11.22 -6.27 -0.30
CA ALA A 54 -10.51 -7.32 -1.03
C ALA A 54 -9.82 -8.31 -0.07
N LYS A 55 -9.22 -7.83 1.03
CA LYS A 55 -8.58 -8.69 2.02
C LYS A 55 -9.56 -9.58 2.77
N VAL A 56 -10.75 -9.08 3.08
CA VAL A 56 -11.85 -9.89 3.65
C VAL A 56 -12.22 -11.01 2.68
N LEU A 57 -12.46 -10.67 1.41
CA LEU A 57 -12.87 -11.63 0.38
C LEU A 57 -11.78 -12.68 0.12
N GLU A 58 -10.51 -12.29 0.06
CA GLU A 58 -9.38 -13.21 -0.06
C GLU A 58 -9.39 -14.24 1.08
N GLY A 59 -9.60 -13.78 2.32
CA GLY A 59 -9.67 -14.65 3.50
C GLY A 59 -10.83 -15.65 3.43
N VAL A 60 -12.01 -15.20 3.00
CA VAL A 60 -13.17 -16.06 2.79
C VAL A 60 -12.89 -17.11 1.71
N THR A 61 -12.33 -16.70 0.56
CA THR A 61 -11.96 -17.62 -0.53
C THR A 61 -10.94 -18.67 -0.07
N LYS A 62 -10.04 -18.32 0.85
CA LYS A 62 -9.07 -19.24 1.44
C LYS A 62 -9.64 -20.13 2.55
N GLY A 63 -10.91 -19.97 2.91
CA GLY A 63 -11.55 -20.72 3.99
C GLY A 63 -10.99 -20.39 5.38
N ALA A 64 -10.38 -19.21 5.56
CA ALA A 64 -9.86 -18.80 6.85
C ALA A 64 -10.99 -18.51 7.85
N ASN A 65 -10.74 -18.75 9.13
CA ASN A 65 -11.70 -18.42 10.17
C ASN A 65 -11.82 -16.91 10.40
N ALA A 66 -12.89 -16.47 11.07
CA ALA A 66 -13.20 -15.05 11.22
C ALA A 66 -12.10 -14.25 11.94
N ASP A 67 -11.48 -14.82 12.98
CA ASP A 67 -10.43 -14.15 13.75
C ASP A 67 -9.16 -13.94 12.92
N VAL A 68 -8.77 -14.93 12.13
CA VAL A 68 -7.63 -14.82 11.20
C VAL A 68 -7.87 -13.72 10.19
N ILE A 69 -9.09 -13.66 9.62
CA ILE A 69 -9.46 -12.62 8.65
C ILE A 69 -9.47 -11.24 9.30
N ALA A 70 -10.14 -11.08 10.44
CA ALA A 70 -10.21 -9.80 11.15
C ALA A 70 -8.82 -9.28 11.56
N ASN A 71 -7.94 -10.18 12.03
CA ASN A 71 -6.56 -9.81 12.36
C ASN A 71 -5.75 -9.41 11.12
N ALA A 72 -5.93 -10.09 9.98
CA ALA A 72 -5.27 -9.70 8.73
C ALA A 72 -5.76 -8.34 8.23
N VAL A 73 -7.06 -8.07 8.30
CA VAL A 73 -7.66 -6.77 7.94
C VAL A 73 -7.15 -5.66 8.86
N ARG A 74 -7.07 -5.91 10.17
CA ARG A 74 -6.53 -4.93 11.14
C ARG A 74 -5.06 -4.61 10.88
N ARG A 75 -4.24 -5.61 10.57
CA ARG A 75 -2.84 -5.40 10.17
C ARG A 75 -2.74 -4.56 8.91
N LEU A 76 -3.50 -4.89 7.86
CA LEU A 76 -3.53 -4.12 6.63
C LEU A 76 -3.98 -2.66 6.87
N ALA A 77 -5.02 -2.45 7.69
CA ALA A 77 -5.46 -1.10 8.06
C ALA A 77 -4.37 -0.32 8.82
N THR A 78 -3.59 -0.99 9.68
CA THR A 78 -2.47 -0.38 10.40
C THR A 78 -1.35 0.05 9.46
N ASP A 79 -0.99 -0.80 8.49
CA ASP A 79 0.03 -0.47 7.49
C ASP A 79 -0.41 0.72 6.61
N LEU A 80 -1.67 0.69 6.14
CA LEU A 80 -2.26 1.78 5.34
C LEU A 80 -2.30 3.09 6.13
N GLY A 81 -2.71 3.04 7.40
CA GLY A 81 -2.72 4.21 8.28
C GLY A 81 -1.32 4.76 8.53
N THR A 82 -0.32 3.90 8.65
CA THR A 82 1.08 4.32 8.84
C THR A 82 1.63 4.95 7.57
N ALA A 83 1.42 4.34 6.40
CA ALA A 83 1.78 4.93 5.12
C ALA A 83 1.09 6.29 4.90
N ARG A 84 -0.22 6.40 5.16
CA ARG A 84 -0.97 7.68 5.05
C ARG A 84 -0.35 8.79 5.89
N ARG A 85 0.07 8.50 7.12
CA ARG A 85 0.71 9.50 8.00
C ARG A 85 2.07 9.94 7.47
N LEU A 86 2.89 8.99 7.02
CA LEU A 86 4.25 9.27 6.51
C LEU A 86 4.23 10.03 5.17
N LEU A 87 3.28 9.71 4.29
CA LEU A 87 3.15 10.34 2.97
C LEU A 87 2.33 11.64 2.99
N GLY A 88 1.64 11.93 4.08
CA GLY A 88 0.88 13.16 4.26
C GLY A 88 -0.48 13.20 3.54
N GLY A 89 -1.17 14.34 3.69
CA GLY A 89 -2.56 14.50 3.27
C GLY A 89 -2.80 14.45 1.75
N GLY A 90 -1.78 14.75 0.95
CA GLY A 90 -1.85 14.74 -0.52
C GLY A 90 -1.65 13.38 -1.17
N ALA A 91 -1.23 12.36 -0.42
CA ALA A 91 -0.91 11.05 -0.98
C ALA A 91 -2.12 10.38 -1.62
N SER A 92 -1.93 9.84 -2.82
CA SER A 92 -2.97 9.11 -3.55
C SER A 92 -3.30 7.77 -2.87
N ALA A 93 -4.48 7.21 -3.15
CA ALA A 93 -4.84 5.87 -2.67
C ALA A 93 -3.82 4.80 -3.12
N ARG A 94 -3.26 4.96 -4.32
CA ARG A 94 -2.22 4.09 -4.89
C ARG A 94 -0.90 4.23 -4.14
N GLU A 95 -0.48 5.46 -3.83
CA GLU A 95 0.74 5.70 -3.03
C GLU A 95 0.63 5.11 -1.63
N ILE A 96 -0.52 5.30 -0.95
CA ILE A 96 -0.76 4.74 0.38
C ILE A 96 -0.68 3.21 0.33
N ALA A 97 -1.27 2.59 -0.70
CA ALA A 97 -1.24 1.14 -0.89
C ALA A 97 0.18 0.62 -1.10
N ALA A 98 0.93 1.26 -2.00
CA ALA A 98 2.30 0.89 -2.32
C ALA A 98 3.25 1.10 -1.12
N GLY A 99 3.11 2.23 -0.41
CA GLY A 99 3.86 2.50 0.83
C GLY A 99 3.55 1.47 1.93
N ALA A 100 2.29 1.08 2.10
CA ALA A 100 1.93 -0.01 3.03
C ALA A 100 2.54 -1.36 2.60
N GLY A 101 2.66 -1.60 1.29
CA GLY A 101 3.41 -2.73 0.74
C GLY A 101 4.88 -2.70 1.14
N ALA A 102 5.53 -1.55 0.99
CA ALA A 102 6.93 -1.36 1.39
C ALA A 102 7.13 -1.57 2.90
N LEU A 103 6.25 -1.03 3.76
CA LEU A 103 6.33 -1.28 5.22
C LEU A 103 6.28 -2.78 5.54
N ARG A 104 5.39 -3.53 4.89
CA ARG A 104 5.32 -5.00 5.07
C ARG A 104 6.54 -5.73 4.53
N ALA A 105 7.18 -5.21 3.49
CA ALA A 105 8.43 -5.74 2.96
C ALA A 105 9.65 -5.42 3.85
N GLY A 106 9.45 -4.66 4.94
CA GLY A 106 10.47 -4.39 5.95
C GLY A 106 11.16 -3.03 5.81
N PHE A 107 10.71 -2.17 4.89
CA PHE A 107 11.22 -0.80 4.79
C PHE A 107 10.84 0.02 6.04
N SER A 108 11.76 0.88 6.50
CA SER A 108 11.48 1.78 7.61
C SER A 108 10.62 2.97 7.17
N GLY A 109 9.96 3.63 8.12
CA GLY A 109 9.24 4.87 7.82
C GLY A 109 10.16 5.95 7.22
N ALA A 110 11.42 6.00 7.65
CA ALA A 110 12.41 6.91 7.10
C ALA A 110 12.77 6.59 5.64
N ASP A 111 12.76 5.31 5.23
CA ASP A 111 12.95 4.95 3.82
C ASP A 111 11.77 5.40 2.96
N LEU A 112 10.55 5.25 3.48
CA LEU A 112 9.35 5.74 2.81
C LEU A 112 9.40 7.25 2.59
N GLU A 113 9.72 8.02 3.63
CA GLU A 113 9.83 9.48 3.56
C GLU A 113 10.92 9.91 2.57
N ARG A 114 12.09 9.27 2.57
CA ARG A 114 13.16 9.60 1.63
C ARG A 114 12.79 9.29 0.18
N ILE A 115 12.15 8.14 -0.08
CA ILE A 115 11.70 7.77 -1.42
C ILE A 115 10.62 8.74 -1.91
N HIS A 116 9.65 9.08 -1.04
CA HIS A 116 8.60 10.04 -1.35
C HIS A 116 9.18 11.43 -1.66
N ALA A 117 10.09 11.93 -0.81
CA ALA A 117 10.76 13.21 -1.01
C ALA A 117 11.58 13.25 -2.31
N ALA A 118 12.26 12.15 -2.67
CA ALA A 118 13.05 12.05 -3.90
C ALA A 118 12.19 12.10 -5.17
N ARG A 119 10.89 11.76 -5.10
CA ARG A 119 9.93 11.93 -6.20
C ARG A 119 9.37 13.35 -6.32
N SER A 120 9.62 14.20 -5.33
CA SER A 120 9.03 15.56 -5.26
C SER A 120 7.50 15.48 -5.33
N ALA A 121 6.83 16.43 -5.99
CA ALA A 121 5.36 16.43 -6.16
C ALA A 121 4.82 15.33 -7.11
N ARG A 122 5.65 14.39 -7.57
CA ARG A 122 5.21 13.26 -8.40
C ARG A 122 4.83 12.07 -7.53
N ASP A 123 3.88 11.27 -8.01
CA ASP A 123 3.44 10.05 -7.36
C ASP A 123 4.62 9.08 -7.12
N ALA A 124 4.76 8.57 -5.90
CA ALA A 124 5.83 7.68 -5.49
C ALA A 124 5.47 6.19 -5.53
N ALA A 125 4.26 5.82 -5.96
CA ALA A 125 3.78 4.44 -5.88
C ALA A 125 4.66 3.46 -6.66
N VAL A 126 5.06 3.81 -7.90
CA VAL A 126 5.93 2.96 -8.72
C VAL A 126 7.28 2.74 -8.04
N ALA A 127 7.82 3.75 -7.37
CA ALA A 127 9.09 3.61 -6.65
C ALA A 127 8.96 2.64 -5.45
N PHE A 128 7.86 2.70 -4.70
CA PHE A 128 7.58 1.76 -3.60
C PHE A 128 7.33 0.34 -4.11
N GLU A 129 6.60 0.19 -5.22
CA GLU A 129 6.36 -1.11 -5.86
C GLU A 129 7.69 -1.73 -6.31
N VAL A 130 8.53 -0.97 -7.03
CA VAL A 130 9.85 -1.45 -7.45
C VAL A 130 10.74 -1.80 -6.26
N ALA A 131 10.77 -0.98 -5.22
CA ALA A 131 11.53 -1.29 -4.01
C ALA A 131 11.08 -2.62 -3.36
N THR A 132 9.76 -2.85 -3.31
CA THR A 132 9.15 -4.07 -2.78
C THR A 132 9.46 -5.28 -3.66
N ASP A 133 9.39 -5.14 -4.98
CA ASP A 133 9.68 -6.21 -5.95
C ASP A 133 11.16 -6.64 -5.91
N LEU A 134 12.08 -5.70 -5.66
CA LEU A 134 13.49 -6.02 -5.44
C LEU A 134 13.66 -6.89 -4.18
N VAL A 135 12.96 -6.57 -3.09
CA VAL A 135 12.99 -7.39 -1.86
C VAL A 135 12.37 -8.76 -2.10
N ALA A 136 11.28 -8.84 -2.86
CA ALA A 136 10.70 -10.12 -3.28
C ALA A 136 11.67 -10.94 -4.15
N SER A 137 12.55 -10.27 -4.91
CA SER A 137 13.66 -10.87 -5.65
C SER A 137 14.89 -11.17 -4.77
N THR A 138 14.73 -11.23 -3.45
CA THR A 138 15.75 -11.53 -2.43
C THR A 138 16.84 -10.47 -2.26
N VAL A 139 16.64 -9.26 -2.80
CA VAL A 139 17.52 -8.12 -2.51
C VAL A 139 17.30 -7.67 -1.06
N PRO A 140 18.35 -7.51 -0.24
CA PRO A 140 18.21 -6.97 1.11
C PRO A 140 17.55 -5.58 1.10
N VAL A 141 16.66 -5.31 2.06
CA VAL A 141 15.88 -4.06 2.16
C VAL A 141 16.78 -2.82 2.04
N ASP A 142 17.88 -2.77 2.79
CA ASP A 142 18.81 -1.63 2.74
C ASP A 142 19.42 -1.43 1.34
N THR A 143 19.69 -2.52 0.62
CA THR A 143 20.21 -2.45 -0.75
C THR A 143 19.13 -1.97 -1.72
N ALA A 144 17.91 -2.48 -1.60
CA ALA A 144 16.78 -2.04 -2.42
C ALA A 144 16.49 -0.54 -2.20
N ALA A 145 16.49 -0.07 -0.95
CA ALA A 145 16.31 1.34 -0.61
C ALA A 145 17.39 2.22 -1.26
N ARG A 146 18.67 1.85 -1.11
CA ARG A 146 19.79 2.59 -1.74
C ARG A 146 19.70 2.63 -3.26
N VAL A 147 19.36 1.50 -3.88
CA VAL A 147 19.25 1.39 -5.34
C VAL A 147 18.13 2.27 -5.90
N VAL A 148 16.95 2.22 -5.29
CA VAL A 148 15.81 3.06 -5.71
C VAL A 148 16.10 4.53 -5.45
N LEU A 149 16.61 4.89 -4.27
CA LEU A 149 16.98 6.29 -3.97
C LEU A 149 18.00 6.83 -4.97
N ARG A 150 19.03 6.04 -5.32
CA ARG A 150 19.98 6.44 -6.35
C ARG A 150 19.29 6.73 -7.67
N ALA A 151 18.46 5.80 -8.17
CA ALA A 151 17.73 5.98 -9.41
C ALA A 151 16.90 7.27 -9.40
N LEU A 152 16.18 7.53 -8.30
CA LEU A 152 15.37 8.73 -8.14
C LEU A 152 16.21 10.01 -8.10
N THR A 153 17.34 10.02 -7.39
CA THR A 153 18.24 11.18 -7.33
C THR A 153 18.94 11.45 -8.67
N SER A 154 19.04 10.44 -9.54
CA SER A 154 19.48 10.58 -10.94
C SER A 154 18.33 10.96 -11.89
N GLY A 155 17.13 11.23 -11.38
CA GLY A 155 15.98 11.68 -12.17
C GLY A 155 15.19 10.59 -12.88
N ALA A 156 15.31 9.32 -12.46
CA ALA A 156 14.66 8.19 -13.12
C ALA A 156 13.14 8.36 -13.29
N SER A 157 12.64 8.04 -14.49
CA SER A 157 11.21 7.89 -14.78
C SER A 157 10.66 6.56 -14.26
N ASP A 158 9.33 6.40 -14.28
CA ASP A 158 8.67 5.16 -13.88
C ASP A 158 9.04 3.99 -14.78
N GLU A 159 9.20 4.25 -16.08
CA GLU A 159 9.67 3.27 -17.05
C GLU A 159 11.10 2.82 -16.74
N GLN A 160 11.97 3.75 -16.35
CA GLN A 160 13.36 3.42 -15.98
C GLN A 160 13.43 2.63 -14.66
N LEU A 161 12.56 2.93 -13.69
CA LEU A 161 12.43 2.13 -12.46
C LEU A 161 11.92 0.71 -12.77
N ALA A 162 10.93 0.58 -13.66
CA ALA A 162 10.45 -0.73 -14.11
C ALA A 162 11.53 -1.51 -14.88
N GLN A 163 12.32 -0.83 -15.72
CA GLN A 163 13.47 -1.44 -16.42
C GLN A 163 14.54 -1.93 -15.47
N LEU A 164 14.86 -1.14 -14.42
CA LEU A 164 15.76 -1.56 -13.35
C LEU A 164 15.26 -2.85 -12.71
N ARG A 165 13.98 -2.90 -12.28
CA ARG A 165 13.38 -4.11 -11.70
C ARG A 165 13.55 -5.32 -12.60
N MET A 166 13.11 -5.21 -13.85
CA MET A 166 13.18 -6.32 -14.82
C MET A 166 14.61 -6.78 -15.09
N ALA A 167 15.58 -5.86 -15.08
CA ALA A 167 16.98 -6.20 -15.29
C ALA A 167 17.56 -6.97 -14.08
N VAL A 168 17.19 -6.57 -12.86
CA VAL A 168 17.60 -7.29 -11.64
C VAL A 168 16.98 -8.67 -11.57
N GLU A 169 15.67 -8.79 -11.79
CA GLU A 169 14.96 -10.08 -11.84
C GLU A 169 15.62 -11.04 -12.84
N ARG A 170 15.97 -10.54 -14.03
CA ARG A 170 16.64 -11.33 -15.06
C ARG A 170 18.03 -11.80 -14.63
N ASP A 171 18.83 -10.94 -14.01
CA ASP A 171 20.16 -11.31 -13.53
C ASP A 171 20.09 -12.35 -12.42
N VAL A 172 19.15 -12.17 -11.48
CA VAL A 172 18.88 -13.14 -10.39
C VAL A 172 18.45 -14.49 -10.96
N ALA A 173 17.54 -14.49 -11.93
CA ALA A 173 17.11 -15.71 -12.61
C ALA A 173 18.27 -16.42 -13.36
N ASN A 174 19.27 -15.66 -13.81
CA ASN A 174 20.49 -16.18 -14.43
C ASN A 174 21.59 -16.56 -13.40
N GLY A 175 21.29 -16.55 -12.11
CA GLY A 175 22.19 -17.00 -11.05
C GLY A 175 23.13 -15.91 -10.48
N VAL A 176 22.96 -14.65 -10.89
CA VAL A 176 23.70 -13.54 -10.27
C VAL A 176 23.15 -13.31 -8.86
N PRO A 177 23.99 -13.20 -7.81
CA PRO A 177 23.50 -12.88 -6.46
C PRO A 177 22.69 -11.58 -6.44
N ALA A 178 21.49 -11.59 -5.85
CA ALA A 178 20.55 -10.47 -5.90
C ALA A 178 21.11 -9.10 -5.45
N PRO A 179 21.90 -8.99 -4.36
CA PRO A 179 22.51 -7.71 -3.98
C PRO A 179 23.47 -7.18 -5.06
N VAL A 180 24.19 -8.07 -5.74
CA VAL A 180 25.15 -7.74 -6.81
C VAL A 180 24.40 -7.28 -8.05
N ALA A 181 23.38 -8.03 -8.48
CA ALA A 181 22.52 -7.66 -9.60
C ALA A 181 21.91 -6.26 -9.42
N ALA A 182 21.30 -6.00 -8.25
CA ALA A 182 20.69 -4.71 -7.95
C ALA A 182 21.70 -3.55 -8.00
N SER A 183 22.85 -3.70 -7.36
CA SER A 183 23.88 -2.65 -7.31
C SER A 183 24.52 -2.39 -8.67
N LEU A 184 24.77 -3.46 -9.45
CA LEU A 184 25.32 -3.37 -10.79
C LEU A 184 24.35 -2.66 -11.74
N ARG A 185 23.08 -3.09 -11.78
CA ARG A 185 22.07 -2.48 -12.66
C ARG A 185 21.79 -1.03 -12.31
N ALA A 186 21.72 -0.69 -11.03
CA ALA A 186 21.62 0.70 -10.60
C ALA A 186 22.81 1.54 -11.09
N THR A 187 24.02 0.99 -11.07
CA THR A 187 25.22 1.67 -11.55
C THR A 187 25.22 1.84 -13.07
N LEU A 188 24.80 0.83 -13.82
CA LEU A 188 24.81 0.89 -15.29
C LEU A 188 23.72 1.82 -15.84
N LEU A 189 22.55 1.84 -15.20
CA LEU A 189 21.39 2.61 -15.67
C LEU A 189 21.40 4.07 -15.18
N PHE A 190 21.98 4.32 -14.00
CA PHE A 190 21.91 5.62 -13.32
C PHE A 190 23.30 6.09 -12.90
N LYS A 191 24.21 6.14 -13.89
CA LYS A 191 25.47 6.87 -13.74
C LYS A 191 25.17 8.36 -13.75
N ASN A 192 25.52 9.03 -12.66
CA ASN A 192 25.91 10.43 -12.71
C ASN A 192 27.37 10.48 -13.11
#